data_AF-A0A5R2MZ79-F1
#
_entry.id   AF-A0A5R2MZ79-F1
#
_cell.length_a   1.000
_cell.length_b   1.000
_cell.length_c   1.000
_cell.angle_alpha   90.00
_cell.angle_beta   90.00
_cell.angle_gamma   90.00
#
_symmetry.space_group_name_H-M   'P 1'
#
loop_
_entity.id
_entity.type
_entity.pdbx_description
1 polymer ?
#
loop_
_entity_poly.entity_id
_entity_poly.type
_entity_poly.pdbx_seq_one_letter_code
_entity_poly.pdbx_strand_id
1 'polypeptide(L)' 'MKILALGAHPDDIEIFMFGTMAAYAAQGAALTFAVA' A
#
# COMPACT_ATOMS: atom_id res chain seq x y z
N MET A 1 2.82 -12.94 -1.14
CA MET A 1 3.86 -11.92 -1.47
C MET A 1 3.97 -10.93 -0.31
N LYS A 2 5.09 -10.22 -0.15
CA LYS A 2 5.24 -9.12 0.82
C LYS A 2 5.39 -7.80 0.07
N ILE A 3 4.59 -6.79 0.42
CA ILE A 3 4.58 -5.47 -0.22
C ILE A 3 4.85 -4.39 0.82
N LEU A 4 5.76 -3.47 0.50
CA LEU A 4 5.99 -2.24 1.25
C LEU A 4 5.56 -1.06 0.38
N ALA A 5 4.57 -0.29 0.83
CA ALA A 5 4.19 0.98 0.20
C ALA A 5 4.74 2.15 1.03
N LEU A 6 5.35 3.11 0.34
CA LEU A 6 6.00 4.27 0.92
C LEU A 6 5.32 5.55 0.45
N GLY A 7 4.95 6.41 1.40
CA GLY A 7 4.41 7.75 1.16
C GLY A 7 5.24 8.82 1.87
N ALA A 8 5.27 10.03 1.32
CA ALA A 8 5.79 11.21 2.00
C ALA A 8 4.72 11.89 2.86
N HIS A 9 3.45 11.67 2.56
CA HIS A 9 2.33 12.15 3.35
C HIS A 9 1.33 11.02 3.63
N PRO A 10 0.49 11.14 4.68
CA PRO A 10 -0.42 10.08 5.11
C PRO A 10 -1.50 9.68 4.11
N ASP A 11 -1.63 10.37 2.98
CA ASP A 11 -2.63 10.16 1.94
C ASP A 11 -2.03 9.74 0.58
N ASP A 12 -0.72 9.75 0.42
CA ASP A 12 -0.07 9.41 -0.85
C ASP A 12 -0.42 7.97 -1.28
N ILE A 13 -0.45 7.04 -0.32
CA ILE A 13 -0.72 5.62 -0.60
C ILE A 13 -2.19 5.45 -0.98
N GLU A 14 -3.08 6.10 -0.25
CA GLU A 14 -4.54 6.15 -0.43
C GLU A 14 -4.88 6.70 -1.83
N ILE A 15 -4.30 7.83 -2.21
CA ILE A 15 -4.61 8.55 -3.44
C ILE A 15 -4.01 7.86 -4.65
N PHE A 16 -2.72 7.49 -4.60
CA PHE A 16 -1.99 7.11 -5.81
C PHE A 16 -1.96 5.60 -6.05
N MET A 17 -2.17 4.75 -5.03
CA MET A 17 -1.91 3.31 -5.20
C MET A 17 -2.78 2.38 -4.35
N PHE A 18 -3.81 2.87 -3.65
CA PHE A 18 -4.62 2.02 -2.78
C PHE A 18 -5.40 0.95 -3.52
N GLY A 19 -5.84 1.23 -4.75
CA GLY A 19 -6.46 0.22 -5.62
C GLY A 19 -5.53 -0.97 -5.86
N THR A 20 -4.23 -0.72 -6.07
CA THR A 20 -3.22 -1.76 -6.23
C THR A 20 -2.97 -2.50 -4.91
N MET A 21 -2.94 -1.79 -3.78
CA MET A 21 -2.81 -2.41 -2.46
C MET A 21 -3.99 -3.35 -2.17
N ALA A 22 -5.21 -2.92 -2.45
CA ALA A 22 -6.42 -3.73 -2.31
C ALA A 22 -6.37 -4.98 -3.21
N ALA A 23 -5.91 -4.85 -4.46
CA ALA A 23 -5.76 -5.99 -5.37
C ALA A 23 -4.75 -7.01 -4.84
N TYR A 24 -3.64 -6.57 -4.26
CA TYR A 24 -2.66 -7.47 -3.64
C TYR A 24 -3.15 -8.07 -2.33
N ALA A 25 -3.87 -7.32 -1.50
CA ALA A 25 -4.53 -7.84 -0.30
C ALA A 25 -5.53 -8.96 -0.67
N ALA A 26 -6.32 -8.77 -1.72
CA ALA A 26 -7.26 -9.78 -2.22
C ALA A 26 -6.56 -11.08 -2.70
N GLN A 27 -5.30 -10.98 -3.09
CA GLN A 27 -4.44 -12.13 -3.46
C GLN A 27 -3.68 -12.72 -2.26
N GLY A 28 -3.94 -12.25 -1.04
CA GLY A 28 -3.28 -12.74 0.18
C GLY A 28 -1.87 -12.19 0.39
N ALA A 29 -1.53 -11.05 -0.20
CA ALA A 29 -0.26 -10.38 0.10
C ALA A 29 -0.25 -9.78 1.51
N ALA A 30 0.88 -9.90 2.19
CA ALA A 30 1.14 -9.16 3.42
C ALA A 30 1.58 -7.74 3.05
N LEU A 31 0.81 -6.75 3.48
CA LEU A 31 1.08 -5.33 3.20
C LEU A 31 1.71 -4.66 4.43
N THR A 32 2.64 -3.75 4.18
CA THR A 32 3.20 -2.84 5.18
C THR A 32 3.22 -1.44 4.58
N PHE A 33 2.75 -0.46 5.33
CA PHE A 33 2.74 0.93 4.94
C PHE A 33 3.72 1.70 5.82
N ALA A 34 4.60 2.48 5.21
CA ALA A 34 5.44 3.42 5.94
C ALA A 34 5.31 4.80 5.31
N VAL A 35 5.12 5.78 6.19
CA VAL A 35 4.97 7.19 5.87
C VAL A 35 5.97 7.95 6.71
N ALA A 36 6.64 8.95 6.14
CA ALA A 36 7.65 9.77 6.81
C ALA A 36 7.24 11.24 6.83
#